data_AF-A0A7S0SVA9-F1
#
_entry.id   AF-A0A7S0SVA9-F1
#
_cell.length_a   1.000
_cell.length_b   1.000
_cell.length_c   1.000
_cell.angle_alpha   90.00
_cell.angle_beta   90.00
_cell.angle_gamma   90.00
#
_symmetry.space_group_name_H-M   'P 1'
#
loop_
_entity.id
_entity.type
_entity.pdbx_description
1 polymer ?
#
loop_
_entity_poly.entity_id
_entity_poly.type
_entity_poly.pdbx_seq_one_letter_code
_entity_poly.pdbx_strand_id
1 'polypeptide(L)'
;GSLSIILCYYHFKDLQLKQTYQVINYFAVSTFLSSIGSSIGIARSGSFQCWFEGIITNIFTLSSVFWNVVINYIMYSVVKGHPFTISYDIHIFCWLFPIIVTLLPLINSRYGNDGGNWCFVIPSDSAPVWFSDFWTWFSFYIWIWLAV
;
A
#
# COMPACT_ATOMS: atom_id res chain seq x y z
N GLY A 1 -7.76 -13.08 -6.87
CA GLY A 1 -6.46 -13.62 -6.44
C GLY A 1 -6.24 -13.47 -4.95
N SER A 2 -6.21 -12.25 -4.42
CA SER A 2 -5.98 -11.98 -3.00
C SER A 2 -7.06 -12.57 -2.08
N LEU A 3 -8.35 -12.44 -2.44
CA LEU A 3 -9.46 -13.00 -1.66
C LEU A 3 -9.34 -14.52 -1.46
N SER A 4 -8.96 -15.28 -2.49
CA SER A 4 -8.79 -16.72 -2.37
C SER A 4 -7.65 -17.09 -1.41
N ILE A 5 -6.55 -16.32 -1.38
CA ILE A 5 -5.44 -16.54 -0.44
C ILE A 5 -5.91 -16.33 1.00
N ILE A 6 -6.66 -15.24 1.25
CA ILE A 6 -7.22 -14.93 2.57
C ILE A 6 -8.15 -16.06 3.02
N LEU A 7 -9.05 -16.51 2.15
CA LEU A 7 -9.96 -17.61 2.46
C LEU A 7 -9.21 -18.92 2.76
N CYS A 8 -8.19 -19.27 1.97
CA CYS A 8 -7.35 -20.44 2.23
C CYS A 8 -6.65 -20.35 3.60
N TYR A 9 -6.10 -19.17 3.95
CA TYR A 9 -5.43 -18.95 5.23
C TYR A 9 -6.37 -19.17 6.44
N TYR A 10 -7.63 -18.72 6.34
CA TYR A 10 -8.61 -18.94 7.39
C TYR A 10 -9.18 -20.36 7.42
N HIS A 11 -9.24 -21.04 6.27
CA HIS A 11 -9.73 -22.41 6.19
C HIS A 11 -8.73 -23.43 6.78
N PHE A 12 -7.43 -23.26 6.52
CA PHE A 12 -6.39 -24.19 6.97
C PHE A 12 -5.65 -23.66 8.20
N LYS A 13 -6.05 -24.13 9.39
CA LYS A 13 -5.44 -23.72 10.68
C LYS A 13 -3.93 -24.01 10.77
N ASP A 14 -3.45 -25.05 10.09
CA ASP A 14 -2.02 -25.40 10.07
C ASP A 14 -1.15 -24.30 9.44
N LEU A 15 -1.71 -23.51 8.51
CA LEU A 15 -1.01 -22.38 7.91
C LEU A 15 -0.83 -21.23 8.91
N GLN A 16 -1.76 -21.07 9.84
CA GLN A 16 -1.74 -19.98 10.83
C GLN A 16 -0.61 -20.12 11.84
N LEU A 17 -0.11 -21.35 12.05
CA LEU A 17 1.02 -21.63 12.93
C LEU A 17 2.35 -21.16 12.35
N LYS A 18 2.42 -20.98 11.03
CA LYS A 18 3.65 -20.66 10.32
C LYS A 18 3.70 -19.17 10.02
N GLN A 19 4.68 -18.50 10.61
CA GLN A 19 4.90 -17.05 10.49
C GLN A 19 4.94 -16.55 9.03
N THR A 20 5.57 -17.30 8.12
CA THR A 20 5.61 -16.95 6.69
C THR A 20 4.23 -16.77 6.07
N TYR A 21 3.28 -17.65 6.42
CA TYR A 21 1.92 -17.58 5.87
C TYR A 21 1.10 -16.46 6.52
N GLN A 22 1.40 -16.07 7.76
CA GLN A 22 0.80 -14.90 8.39
C GLN A 22 1.16 -13.63 7.60
N VAL A 23 2.42 -13.48 7.17
CA VAL A 23 2.88 -12.35 6.34
C VAL A 23 2.24 -12.36 4.96
N ILE A 24 2.18 -13.52 4.32
CA ILE A 24 1.50 -13.66 3.03
C ILE A 24 0.02 -13.25 3.15
N ASN A 25 -0.63 -13.56 4.29
CA ASN A 25 -1.99 -13.12 4.55
C ASN A 25 -2.06 -11.58 4.71
N TYR A 26 -1.15 -10.93 5.43
CA TYR A 26 -1.12 -9.46 5.51
C TYR A 26 -0.90 -8.80 4.16
N PHE A 27 0.03 -9.31 3.36
CA PHE A 27 0.23 -8.89 1.97
C PHE A 27 -1.06 -9.04 1.13
N ALA A 28 -1.74 -10.18 1.26
CA ALA A 28 -2.97 -10.45 0.54
C ALA A 28 -4.11 -9.52 0.98
N VAL A 29 -4.22 -9.20 2.27
CA VAL A 29 -5.17 -8.22 2.80
C VAL A 29 -4.90 -6.83 2.23
N SER A 30 -3.66 -6.36 2.23
CA SER A 30 -3.31 -5.06 1.63
C SER A 30 -3.65 -5.05 0.14
N THR A 31 -3.29 -6.10 -0.60
CA THR A 31 -3.62 -6.21 -2.03
C THR A 31 -5.14 -6.22 -2.28
N PHE A 32 -5.91 -6.92 -1.45
CA PHE A 32 -7.37 -6.96 -1.55
C PHE A 32 -8.00 -5.59 -1.29
N LEU A 33 -7.55 -4.87 -0.26
CA LEU A 33 -8.05 -3.54 0.07
C LEU A 33 -7.67 -2.51 -0.99
N SER A 34 -6.47 -2.63 -1.57
CA SER A 34 -6.06 -1.83 -2.73
C SER A 34 -6.96 -2.08 -3.94
N SER A 35 -7.28 -3.34 -4.24
CA SER A 35 -8.23 -3.67 -5.31
C SER A 35 -9.62 -3.10 -5.07
N ILE A 36 -10.10 -3.11 -3.81
CA ILE A 36 -11.38 -2.49 -3.45
C ILE A 36 -11.34 -0.99 -3.73
N GLY A 37 -10.27 -0.31 -3.31
CA GLY A 37 -10.05 1.11 -3.60
C GLY A 37 -10.18 1.41 -5.08
N SER A 38 -9.41 0.70 -5.91
CA SER A 38 -9.43 0.89 -7.37
C SER A 38 -10.72 0.44 -8.06
N SER A 39 -11.55 -0.39 -7.40
CA SER A 39 -12.81 -0.90 -7.98
C SER A 39 -13.97 0.11 -7.92
N ILE A 40 -13.79 1.25 -7.24
CA ILE A 40 -14.79 2.32 -7.15
C ILE A 40 -15.06 2.95 -8.53
N GLY A 41 -14.10 2.82 -9.47
CA GLY A 41 -14.22 3.28 -10.84
C GLY A 41 -13.77 4.73 -11.02
N ILE A 42 -14.03 5.30 -12.19
CA ILE A 42 -13.55 6.64 -12.57
C ILE A 42 -14.33 7.71 -11.81
N ALA A 43 -13.81 8.14 -10.65
CA ALA A 43 -14.40 9.22 -9.88
C ALA A 43 -14.03 10.59 -10.47
N ARG A 44 -14.96 11.56 -10.36
CA ARG A 44 -14.71 12.94 -10.77
C ARG A 44 -13.79 13.65 -9.78
N SER A 45 -12.88 14.47 -10.29
CA SER A 45 -12.00 15.30 -9.45
C SER A 45 -12.82 16.18 -8.49
N GLY A 46 -12.36 16.29 -7.24
CA GLY A 46 -13.06 17.03 -6.18
C GLY A 46 -14.23 16.31 -5.51
N SER A 47 -14.57 15.08 -5.93
CA SER A 47 -15.58 14.26 -5.24
C SER A 47 -14.99 13.51 -4.03
N PHE A 48 -15.82 13.25 -3.02
CA PHE A 48 -15.43 12.40 -1.88
C PHE A 48 -15.00 11.00 -2.32
N GLN A 49 -15.65 10.46 -3.37
CA GLN A 49 -15.30 9.17 -3.95
C GLN A 49 -13.85 9.16 -4.46
N CYS A 50 -13.43 10.21 -5.16
CA CYS A 50 -12.07 10.33 -5.68
C CYS A 50 -11.02 10.42 -4.57
N TRP A 51 -11.32 11.17 -3.51
CA TRP A 51 -10.45 11.27 -2.35
C TRP A 51 -10.30 9.92 -1.65
N PHE A 52 -11.42 9.23 -1.40
CA PHE A 52 -11.42 7.92 -0.77
C PHE A 52 -10.71 6.87 -1.62
N GLU A 53 -11.00 6.82 -2.92
CA GLU A 53 -10.36 5.92 -3.89
C GLU A 53 -8.84 6.11 -3.92
N GLY A 54 -8.36 7.34 -4.09
CA GLY A 54 -6.94 7.64 -4.19
C GLY A 54 -6.16 7.35 -2.91
N ILE A 55 -6.73 7.66 -1.75
CA ILE A 55 -6.08 7.39 -0.45
C ILE A 55 -6.04 5.91 -0.15
N ILE A 56 -7.17 5.21 -0.26
CA ILE A 56 -7.25 3.78 0.06
C ILE A 56 -6.33 3.00 -0.87
N THR A 57 -6.38 3.28 -2.18
CA THR A 57 -5.53 2.60 -3.15
C THR A 57 -4.05 2.84 -2.87
N ASN A 58 -3.64 4.09 -2.59
CA ASN A 58 -2.23 4.40 -2.33
C ASN A 58 -1.72 3.80 -1.00
N ILE A 59 -2.48 3.92 0.10
CA ILE A 59 -2.11 3.34 1.40
C ILE A 59 -1.88 1.84 1.26
N PHE A 60 -2.84 1.12 0.69
CA PHE A 60 -2.78 -0.33 0.66
C PHE A 60 -1.84 -0.88 -0.43
N THR A 61 -1.61 -0.13 -1.51
CA THR A 61 -0.54 -0.46 -2.47
C THR A 61 0.83 -0.32 -1.83
N LEU A 62 1.12 0.77 -1.11
CA LEU A 62 2.40 0.92 -0.44
C LEU A 62 2.58 -0.10 0.68
N SER A 63 1.52 -0.38 1.43
CA SER A 63 1.53 -1.43 2.44
C SER A 63 1.85 -2.80 1.82
N SER A 64 1.26 -3.15 0.68
CA SER A 64 1.54 -4.42 0.01
C SER A 64 2.99 -4.49 -0.48
N VAL A 65 3.56 -3.39 -0.98
CA VAL A 65 4.97 -3.31 -1.36
C VAL A 65 5.89 -3.56 -0.15
N PHE A 66 5.63 -2.94 1.01
CA PHE A 66 6.44 -3.20 2.21
C PHE A 66 6.31 -4.64 2.70
N TRP A 67 5.09 -5.20 2.71
CA TRP A 67 4.91 -6.61 3.03
C TRP A 67 5.63 -7.54 2.06
N ASN A 68 5.71 -7.18 0.77
CA ASN A 68 6.48 -7.94 -0.23
C ASN A 68 7.99 -7.93 0.08
N VAL A 69 8.54 -6.79 0.50
CA VAL A 69 9.94 -6.71 0.96
C VAL A 69 10.19 -7.63 2.16
N VAL A 70 9.26 -7.66 3.13
CA VAL A 70 9.33 -8.57 4.28
C VAL A 70 9.29 -10.04 3.83
N ILE A 71 8.42 -10.39 2.88
CA ILE A 71 8.37 -11.75 2.31
C ILE A 71 9.71 -12.13 1.67
N ASN A 72 10.28 -11.25 0.85
CA ASN A 72 11.59 -11.46 0.23
C ASN A 72 12.68 -11.66 1.28
N TYR A 73 12.67 -10.86 2.35
CA TYR A 73 13.63 -10.99 3.44
C TYR A 73 13.46 -12.31 4.23
N ILE A 74 12.23 -12.77 4.45
CA ILE A 74 11.95 -14.08 5.06
C ILE A 74 12.52 -15.19 4.17
N MET A 75 12.26 -15.16 2.87
CA MET A 75 12.79 -16.16 1.93
C MET A 75 14.31 -16.18 1.94
N TYR A 76 14.95 -15.00 1.91
CA TYR A 76 16.39 -14.88 2.05
C TYR A 76 16.91 -15.50 3.37
N SER A 77 16.25 -15.19 4.48
CA SER A 77 16.62 -15.71 5.80
C SER A 77 16.49 -17.23 5.88
N VAL A 78 15.43 -17.80 5.31
CA VAL A 78 15.23 -19.26 5.21
C VAL A 78 16.35 -19.92 4.40
N VAL A 79 16.72 -19.35 3.25
CA VAL A 79 17.82 -19.87 2.42
C VAL A 79 19.16 -19.79 3.15
N LYS A 80 19.38 -18.75 3.95
CA LYS A 80 20.60 -18.58 4.74
C LYS A 80 20.58 -19.31 6.09
N GLY A 81 19.46 -19.91 6.48
CA GLY A 81 19.29 -20.56 7.78
C GLY A 81 19.30 -19.58 8.96
N HIS A 82 19.03 -18.30 8.74
CA HIS A 82 18.93 -17.31 9.81
C HIS A 82 17.53 -17.33 10.44
N PRO A 83 17.41 -17.38 11.78
CA PRO A 83 16.12 -17.26 12.43
C PRO A 83 15.57 -15.85 12.20
N PHE A 84 14.34 -15.77 11.70
CA PHE A 84 13.65 -14.51 11.51
C PHE A 84 12.30 -14.52 12.20
N THR A 85 12.09 -13.55 13.08
CA THR A 85 10.83 -13.31 13.77
C THR A 85 10.30 -11.95 13.38
N ILE A 86 8.98 -11.85 13.20
CA ILE A 86 8.36 -10.56 12.92
C ILE A 86 8.23 -9.80 14.24
N SER A 87 8.94 -8.68 14.33
CA SER A 87 8.77 -7.72 15.41
C SER A 87 7.51 -6.88 15.20
N TYR A 88 6.99 -6.33 16.30
CA TYR A 88 5.93 -5.32 16.27
C TYR A 88 6.33 -4.09 15.44
N ASP A 89 7.61 -3.73 15.41
CA ASP A 89 8.12 -2.59 14.64
C ASP A 89 7.87 -2.75 13.13
N ILE A 90 7.96 -3.99 12.63
CA ILE A 90 7.69 -4.31 11.22
C ILE A 90 6.22 -4.11 10.91
N HIS A 91 5.32 -4.46 11.83
CA HIS A 91 3.89 -4.18 11.68
C HIS A 91 3.60 -2.68 11.67
N ILE A 92 4.18 -1.92 12.60
CA ILE A 92 4.03 -0.46 12.62
C ILE A 92 4.51 0.10 11.28
N PHE A 93 5.68 -0.31 10.82
CA PHE A 93 6.23 0.17 9.55
C PHE A 93 5.32 -0.19 8.36
N CYS A 94 4.92 -1.45 8.20
CA CYS A 94 4.15 -1.88 7.03
C CYS A 94 2.71 -1.35 6.99
N TRP A 95 2.15 -0.92 8.13
CA TRP A 95 0.79 -0.38 8.21
C TRP A 95 0.75 1.14 8.36
N LEU A 96 1.48 1.68 9.33
CA LEU A 96 1.40 3.09 9.72
C LEU A 96 2.19 3.98 8.77
N PHE A 97 3.34 3.52 8.28
CA PHE A 97 4.17 4.33 7.39
C PHE A 97 3.45 4.67 6.07
N PRO A 98 2.81 3.71 5.35
CA PRO A 98 1.95 4.03 4.21
C PRO A 98 0.87 5.07 4.51
N ILE A 99 0.23 4.99 5.69
CA ILE A 99 -0.83 5.94 6.09
C ILE A 99 -0.25 7.35 6.19
N ILE A 100 0.87 7.52 6.90
CA ILE A 100 1.51 8.82 7.09
C ILE A 100 1.93 9.42 5.75
N VAL A 101 2.62 8.62 4.94
CA VAL A 101 3.16 9.05 3.65
C VAL A 101 2.06 9.42 2.65
N THR A 102 0.92 8.72 2.69
CA THR A 102 -0.22 8.99 1.80
C THR A 102 -1.05 10.20 2.27
N LEU A 103 -1.07 10.50 3.57
CA LEU A 103 -1.79 11.65 4.10
C LEU A 103 -1.00 12.96 4.01
N LEU A 104 0.33 12.92 3.99
CA LEU A 104 1.20 14.10 3.87
C LEU A 104 0.89 15.03 2.68
N PRO A 105 0.62 14.51 1.46
CA PRO A 105 0.21 15.34 0.33
C PRO A 105 -1.04 16.20 0.60
N LEU A 106 -1.92 15.81 1.51
CA LEU A 106 -3.16 16.56 1.82
C LEU A 106 -2.91 17.93 2.43
N ILE A 107 -1.69 18.22 2.90
CA ILE A 107 -1.37 19.52 3.50
C ILE A 107 -1.46 20.64 2.45
N ASN A 108 -1.03 20.37 1.21
CA ASN A 108 -0.87 21.40 0.16
C ASN A 108 -1.17 20.89 -1.26
N SER A 109 -1.67 19.66 -1.38
CA SER A 109 -2.10 19.03 -2.63
C SER A 109 -3.41 18.29 -2.37
N ARG A 110 -4.10 17.89 -3.45
CA ARG A 110 -5.39 17.20 -3.34
C ARG A 110 -5.36 15.91 -4.14
N TYR A 111 -6.20 14.96 -3.76
CA TYR A 111 -6.49 13.82 -4.60
C TYR A 111 -7.51 14.21 -5.65
N GLY A 112 -7.17 13.97 -6.91
CA GLY A 112 -8.01 14.32 -8.04
C GLY A 112 -7.77 13.40 -9.22
N ASN A 113 -8.70 13.48 -10.16
CA ASN A 113 -8.60 12.76 -11.42
C ASN A 113 -8.28 13.77 -12.53
N ASP A 114 -7.04 13.76 -13.01
CA ASP A 114 -6.55 14.62 -14.10
C ASP A 114 -6.43 13.82 -15.41
N GLY A 115 -7.56 13.23 -15.84
CA GLY A 115 -7.64 12.44 -17.08
C GLY A 115 -7.13 11.00 -16.94
N GLY A 116 -6.96 10.51 -15.72
CA GLY A 116 -6.55 9.14 -15.41
C GLY A 116 -7.72 8.18 -15.16
N ASN A 117 -7.39 6.89 -15.07
CA ASN A 117 -8.35 5.85 -14.69
C ASN A 117 -8.59 5.76 -13.18
N TRP A 118 -7.79 6.46 -12.37
CA TRP A 118 -7.89 6.50 -10.92
C TRP A 118 -7.50 7.86 -10.37
N CYS A 119 -7.88 8.12 -9.13
CA CYS A 119 -7.54 9.35 -8.43
C CYS A 119 -6.13 9.33 -7.83
N PHE A 120 -5.38 10.39 -8.08
CA PHE A 120 -4.00 10.52 -7.64
C PHE A 120 -3.69 11.93 -7.14
N VAL A 121 -2.48 12.14 -6.61
CA VAL A 121 -2.04 13.46 -6.12
C VAL A 121 -1.95 14.44 -7.28
N ILE A 122 -2.71 15.53 -7.21
CA ILE A 122 -2.72 16.63 -8.18
C ILE A 122 -2.43 17.97 -7.47
N PRO A 123 -1.92 18.98 -8.20
CA PRO A 123 -1.68 20.29 -7.61
C PRO A 123 -2.97 20.94 -7.12
N SER A 124 -2.85 21.64 -5.99
CA SER A 124 -3.86 22.62 -5.56
C SER A 124 -3.72 23.89 -6.39
N ASP A 125 -4.80 24.66 -6.55
CA ASP A 125 -4.84 25.86 -7.39
C ASP A 125 -3.86 26.97 -6.91
N SER A 126 -3.35 26.85 -5.69
CA SER A 126 -2.38 27.76 -5.05
C SER A 126 -0.94 27.23 -5.01
N ALA A 127 -0.67 26.00 -5.46
CA ALA A 127 0.64 25.36 -5.34
C ALA A 127 1.47 25.45 -6.64
N PRO A 128 2.82 25.58 -6.56
CA PRO A 128 3.68 25.48 -7.73
C PRO A 128 3.58 24.10 -8.40
N VAL A 129 3.67 24.04 -9.73
CA VAL A 129 3.52 22.78 -10.51
C VAL A 129 4.50 21.70 -10.05
N TRP A 130 5.77 22.06 -9.81
CA TRP A 130 6.82 21.14 -9.35
C TRP A 130 6.52 20.49 -7.98
N PHE A 131 5.67 21.12 -7.18
CA PHE A 131 5.38 20.67 -5.82
C PHE A 131 4.46 19.44 -5.81
N SER A 132 3.56 19.33 -6.79
CA SER A 132 2.75 18.12 -6.98
C SER A 132 3.59 16.93 -7.45
N ASP A 133 4.58 17.19 -8.31
CA ASP A 133 5.53 16.17 -8.74
C ASP A 133 6.34 15.67 -7.55
N PHE A 134 6.84 16.58 -6.70
CA PHE A 134 7.53 16.21 -5.47
C PHE A 134 6.68 15.28 -4.60
N TRP A 135 5.42 15.62 -4.34
CA TRP A 135 4.54 14.76 -3.53
C TRP A 135 4.24 13.43 -4.20
N THR A 136 4.04 13.42 -5.51
CA THR A 136 3.84 12.17 -6.27
C THR A 136 5.03 11.22 -6.13
N TRP A 137 6.25 11.76 -6.27
CA TRP A 137 7.48 10.98 -6.10
C TRP A 137 7.69 10.54 -4.66
N PHE A 138 7.58 11.47 -3.72
CA PHE A 138 7.83 11.22 -2.30
C PHE A 138 6.76 10.33 -1.66
N SER A 139 5.49 10.51 -2.02
CA SER A 139 4.40 9.76 -1.40
C SER A 139 4.27 8.35 -1.95
N PHE A 140 4.74 8.08 -3.17
CA PHE A 140 4.46 6.81 -3.84
C PHE A 140 5.69 6.21 -4.52
N TYR A 141 6.23 6.86 -5.55
CA TYR A 141 7.22 6.22 -6.43
C TYR A 141 8.52 5.88 -5.72
N ILE A 142 9.07 6.74 -4.86
CA ILE A 142 10.37 6.49 -4.21
C ILE A 142 10.38 5.19 -3.42
N TRP A 143 9.28 4.85 -2.76
CA TRP A 143 9.14 3.64 -1.96
C TRP A 143 9.07 2.37 -2.81
N ILE A 144 8.41 2.46 -3.96
CA ILE A 144 8.36 1.35 -4.93
C ILE A 144 9.76 1.09 -5.49
N TRP A 145 10.48 2.15 -5.88
CA TRP A 145 11.85 2.03 -6.38
C TRP A 145 12.84 1.49 -5.35
N LEU A 146 12.67 1.81 -4.06
CA LEU A 146 13.50 1.27 -2.99
C LEU A 146 13.17 -0.20 -2.66
N ALA A 147 11.98 -0.67 -3.01
CA ALA A 147 11.49 -2.02 -2.69
C ALA A 147 11.80 -3.06 -3.79
N VAL A 148 12.17 -2.62 -4.99
CA VAL A 148 12.56 -3.45 -6.15
C VAL A 148 14.07 -3.58 -6.19
#